data_AF-A0A847VAH4-F1
#
_entry.id   AF-A0A847VAH4-F1
#
_cell.length_a   1.000
_cell.length_b   1.000
_cell.length_c   1.000
_cell.angle_alpha   90.00
_cell.angle_beta   90.00
_cell.angle_gamma   90.00
#
_symmetry.space_group_name_H-M   'P 1'
#
loop_
_entity.id
_entity.type
_entity.pdbx_description
1 polymer ?
#
loop_
_entity_poly.entity_id
_entity_poly.type
_entity_poly.pdbx_seq_one_letter_code
_entity_poly.pdbx_strand_id
1 'polypeptide(L)'
;MKNALLWDAPNTFQRFIEHWGGCCELVTPQLCATPFFRGSFSLLVVPTGFANPAYSRTLVALRASADRVERFLERGGTLLVFGAAIDREDAYDWLPFRLTYRFRSGPRRVEPVEPVLFDALFGDYDAAALECDGGFIEADAAVIATAAGEPVVVSRGVGDGLVLATTVHEYPSRRLFEFLEASALEAPF
;
A
#
# COMPACT_ATOMS: atom_id res chain seq x y z
N MET A 1 -16.42 -5.89 -0.92
CA MET A 1 -15.06 -6.20 -1.41
C MET A 1 -14.42 -7.38 -0.63
N LYS A 2 -13.50 -8.17 -1.21
CA LYS A 2 -12.64 -9.11 -0.46
C LYS A 2 -11.21 -8.55 -0.39
N ASN A 3 -10.66 -8.44 0.81
CA ASN A 3 -9.38 -7.81 1.07
C ASN A 3 -8.40 -8.79 1.70
N ALA A 4 -7.11 -8.52 1.56
CA ALA A 4 -6.09 -9.25 2.27
C ALA A 4 -5.06 -8.33 2.90
N LEU A 5 -4.65 -8.68 4.11
CA LEU A 5 -3.56 -8.06 4.85
C LEU A 5 -2.35 -9.01 4.81
N LEU A 6 -1.27 -8.58 4.19
CA LEU A 6 -0.01 -9.32 4.13
C LEU A 6 0.83 -8.99 5.36
N TRP A 7 0.74 -9.84 6.40
CA TRP A 7 1.46 -9.64 7.65
C TRP A 7 1.70 -10.95 8.42
N ASP A 8 2.63 -10.95 9.37
CA ASP A 8 2.99 -12.16 10.12
C ASP A 8 1.89 -12.66 11.09
N ALA A 9 1.07 -11.76 11.64
CA ALA A 9 0.07 -12.07 12.66
C ALA A 9 -1.14 -11.12 12.62
N PRO A 10 -2.30 -11.51 13.18
CA PRO A 10 -3.46 -10.62 13.28
C PRO A 10 -3.11 -9.33 14.02
N ASN A 11 -3.60 -8.20 13.52
CA ASN A 11 -3.35 -6.89 14.13
C ASN A 11 -4.58 -5.97 13.99
N THR A 12 -4.47 -4.75 14.52
CA THR A 12 -5.55 -3.75 14.47
C THR A 12 -5.89 -3.29 13.06
N PHE A 13 -4.95 -3.37 12.11
CA PHE A 13 -5.18 -3.03 10.70
C PHE A 13 -6.22 -3.97 10.08
N GLN A 14 -6.14 -5.28 10.38
CA GLN A 14 -7.14 -6.23 9.91
C GLN A 14 -8.55 -5.83 10.36
N ARG A 15 -8.70 -5.49 11.65
CA ARG A 15 -9.99 -5.05 12.21
C ARG A 15 -10.48 -3.75 11.58
N PHE A 16 -9.58 -2.84 11.25
CA PHE A 16 -9.91 -1.60 10.53
C PHE A 16 -10.49 -1.90 9.14
N ILE A 17 -9.84 -2.78 8.37
CA ILE A 17 -10.33 -3.20 7.05
C ILE A 17 -11.67 -3.92 7.19
N GLU A 18 -11.83 -4.82 8.17
CA GLU A 18 -13.09 -5.52 8.41
C GLU A 18 -14.25 -4.57 8.76
N HIS A 19 -13.95 -3.46 9.43
CA HIS A 19 -14.95 -2.49 9.81
C HIS A 19 -15.45 -1.65 8.63
N TRP A 20 -14.57 -1.25 7.72
CA TRP A 20 -14.89 -0.29 6.65
C TRP A 20 -14.86 -0.86 5.22
N GLY A 21 -13.98 -1.82 4.95
CA GLY A 21 -13.74 -2.38 3.61
C GLY A 21 -14.36 -3.75 3.36
N GLY A 22 -15.02 -4.35 4.35
CA GLY A 22 -15.56 -5.71 4.27
C GLY A 22 -14.54 -6.79 4.63
N CYS A 23 -14.76 -8.05 4.22
CA CYS A 23 -13.96 -9.19 4.69
C CYS A 23 -12.46 -9.00 4.44
N CYS A 24 -11.64 -9.17 5.48
CA CYS A 24 -10.19 -9.15 5.41
C CYS A 24 -9.61 -10.51 5.77
N GLU A 25 -8.81 -11.09 4.87
CA GLU A 25 -8.03 -12.29 5.16
C GLU A 25 -6.61 -11.91 5.57
N LEU A 26 -6.10 -12.49 6.66
CA LEU A 26 -4.69 -12.39 6.98
C LEU A 26 -3.90 -13.38 6.10
N VAL A 27 -3.08 -12.84 5.19
CA VAL A 27 -2.20 -13.62 4.33
C VAL A 27 -0.81 -13.59 4.93
N THR A 28 -0.46 -14.65 5.67
CA THR A 28 0.88 -14.74 6.26
C THR A 28 1.96 -14.90 5.18
N PRO A 29 3.23 -14.55 5.49
CA PRO A 29 4.35 -14.77 4.57
C PRO A 29 4.42 -16.21 4.04
N GLN A 30 4.06 -17.20 4.86
CA GLN A 30 4.03 -18.61 4.46
C GLN A 30 2.96 -18.87 3.41
N LEU A 31 1.74 -18.35 3.62
CA LEU A 31 0.62 -18.50 2.68
C LEU A 31 0.91 -17.79 1.36
N CYS A 32 1.44 -16.56 1.43
CA CYS A 32 1.86 -15.76 0.29
C CYS A 32 2.83 -16.55 -0.59
N ALA A 33 3.81 -17.24 0.00
CA ALA A 33 4.78 -18.04 -0.73
C ALA A 33 4.22 -19.35 -1.33
N THR A 34 3.03 -19.85 -0.93
CA THR A 34 2.52 -21.15 -1.39
C THR A 34 1.90 -21.12 -2.80
N PRO A 35 2.28 -22.02 -3.73
CA PRO A 35 1.82 -21.99 -5.13
C PRO A 35 0.31 -22.26 -5.31
N PHE A 36 -0.38 -22.77 -4.28
CA PHE A 36 -1.81 -23.09 -4.33
C PHE A 36 -2.70 -22.02 -3.70
N PHE A 37 -2.13 -20.99 -3.08
CA PHE A 37 -2.92 -19.88 -2.54
C PHE A 37 -3.57 -19.10 -3.69
N ARG A 38 -4.90 -19.18 -3.78
CA ARG A 38 -5.74 -18.61 -4.86
C ARG A 38 -6.85 -17.72 -4.29
N GLY A 39 -6.47 -16.75 -3.45
CA GLY A 39 -7.42 -15.76 -2.97
C GLY A 39 -7.86 -14.83 -4.11
N SER A 40 -9.16 -14.56 -4.21
CA SER A 40 -9.73 -13.54 -5.08
C SER A 40 -9.89 -12.26 -4.26
N PHE A 41 -8.87 -11.40 -4.27
CA PHE A 41 -8.89 -10.12 -3.56
C PHE A 41 -9.08 -8.98 -4.54
N SER A 42 -9.63 -7.88 -4.06
CA SER A 42 -9.65 -6.60 -4.79
C SER A 42 -8.59 -5.65 -4.23
N LEU A 43 -8.27 -5.78 -2.94
CA LEU A 43 -7.25 -4.98 -2.24
C LEU A 43 -6.28 -5.89 -1.48
N LEU A 44 -4.99 -5.69 -1.72
CA LEU A 44 -3.90 -6.20 -0.90
C LEU A 44 -3.27 -5.04 -0.11
N VAL A 45 -3.09 -5.21 1.19
CA VAL A 45 -2.45 -4.23 2.06
C VAL A 45 -1.15 -4.80 2.64
N VAL A 46 -0.05 -4.05 2.50
CA VAL A 46 1.26 -4.32 3.10
C VAL A 46 1.57 -3.20 4.10
N PRO A 47 1.44 -3.45 5.42
CA PRO A 47 1.62 -2.44 6.47
C PRO A 47 3.04 -1.89 6.63
N THR A 48 3.15 -0.78 7.36
CA THR A 48 4.44 -0.17 7.73
C THR A 48 5.35 -1.19 8.41
N GLY A 49 6.64 -1.17 8.07
CA GLY A 49 7.64 -2.03 8.69
C GLY A 49 7.79 -3.42 8.04
N PHE A 50 7.12 -3.67 6.91
CA PHE A 50 7.20 -4.96 6.19
C PHE A 50 8.62 -5.39 5.80
N ALA A 51 9.53 -4.43 5.65
CA ALA A 51 10.93 -4.62 5.27
C ALA A 51 11.90 -4.66 6.46
N ASN A 52 11.43 -4.34 7.66
CA ASN A 52 12.25 -4.33 8.86
C ASN A 52 12.28 -5.74 9.50
N PRO A 53 13.43 -6.45 9.46
CA PRO A 53 13.52 -7.84 9.91
C PRO A 53 13.35 -8.01 11.43
N ALA A 54 13.43 -6.92 12.20
CA ALA A 54 13.12 -6.95 13.63
C ALA A 54 11.60 -7.11 13.90
N TYR A 55 10.76 -6.76 12.93
CA TYR A 55 9.30 -6.78 13.07
C TYR A 55 8.62 -7.81 12.18
N SER A 56 9.16 -8.08 10.98
CA SER A 56 8.44 -8.88 9.99
C SER A 56 9.33 -9.68 9.05
N ARG A 57 8.79 -10.80 8.54
CA ARG A 57 9.38 -11.58 7.42
C ARG A 57 8.68 -11.30 6.08
N THR A 58 7.79 -10.33 6.03
CA THR A 58 6.93 -10.04 4.88
C THR A 58 7.71 -9.74 3.60
N LEU A 59 8.79 -8.94 3.66
CA LEU A 59 9.62 -8.64 2.48
C LEU A 59 10.16 -9.89 1.77
N VAL A 60 10.60 -10.92 2.52
CA VAL A 60 11.10 -12.15 1.91
C VAL A 60 10.00 -12.87 1.15
N ALA A 61 8.79 -12.91 1.71
CA ALA A 61 7.64 -13.54 1.05
C ALA A 61 7.11 -12.72 -0.14
N LEU A 62 7.16 -11.40 -0.07
CA LEU A 62 6.81 -10.51 -1.18
C LEU A 62 7.74 -10.75 -2.37
N ARG A 63 9.05 -10.81 -2.15
CA ARG A 63 10.02 -11.17 -3.20
C ARG A 63 9.76 -12.55 -3.80
N ALA A 64 9.52 -13.56 -2.96
CA ALA A 64 9.20 -14.91 -3.42
C ALA A 64 7.85 -15.01 -4.17
N SER A 65 7.03 -13.96 -4.11
CA SER A 65 5.69 -13.90 -4.69
C SER A 65 5.52 -12.73 -5.65
N ALA A 66 6.62 -12.09 -6.10
CA ALA A 66 6.59 -10.89 -6.93
C ALA A 66 5.74 -11.10 -8.19
N ASP A 67 5.97 -12.18 -8.94
CA ASP A 67 5.17 -12.49 -10.14
C ASP A 67 3.67 -12.68 -9.86
N ARG A 68 3.30 -13.07 -8.63
CA ARG A 68 1.90 -13.20 -8.23
C ARG A 68 1.28 -11.86 -7.89
N VAL A 69 2.03 -10.98 -7.23
CA VAL A 69 1.63 -9.60 -7.02
C VAL A 69 1.43 -8.92 -8.37
N GLU A 70 2.37 -9.08 -9.30
CA GLU A 70 2.25 -8.52 -10.65
C GLU A 70 1.00 -9.03 -11.36
N ARG A 71 0.76 -10.35 -11.41
CA ARG A 71 -0.48 -10.91 -11.98
C ARG A 71 -1.76 -10.46 -11.28
N PHE A 72 -1.70 -10.18 -9.97
CA PHE A 72 -2.84 -9.62 -9.24
C PHE A 72 -3.15 -8.21 -9.72
N LEU A 73 -2.12 -7.38 -9.88
CA LEU A 73 -2.25 -6.02 -10.43
C LEU A 73 -2.74 -6.07 -11.89
N GLU A 74 -2.14 -6.89 -12.74
CA GLU A 74 -2.55 -7.02 -14.15
C GLU A 74 -4.04 -7.35 -14.33
N ARG A 75 -4.68 -7.97 -13.32
CA ARG A 75 -6.10 -8.36 -13.32
C ARG A 75 -7.03 -7.33 -12.65
N GLY A 76 -6.56 -6.10 -12.41
CA GLY A 76 -7.37 -5.05 -11.79
C GLY A 76 -7.27 -4.98 -10.27
N GLY A 77 -6.33 -5.71 -9.66
CA GLY A 77 -6.09 -5.66 -8.22
C GLY A 77 -5.50 -4.32 -7.78
N THR A 78 -5.86 -3.87 -6.58
CA THR A 78 -5.22 -2.72 -5.92
C THR A 78 -4.25 -3.18 -4.83
N LEU A 79 -3.03 -2.64 -4.85
CA LEU A 79 -2.03 -2.84 -3.80
C LEU A 79 -1.81 -1.53 -3.04
N LEU A 80 -2.11 -1.53 -1.75
CA LEU A 80 -1.73 -0.46 -0.82
C LEU A 80 -0.49 -0.90 -0.03
N VAL A 81 0.64 -0.23 -0.23
CA VAL A 81 1.90 -0.53 0.46
C VAL A 81 2.37 0.68 1.25
N PHE A 82 2.69 0.44 2.52
CA PHE A 82 3.17 1.45 3.44
C PHE A 82 4.70 1.54 3.46
N GLY A 83 5.24 2.47 4.26
CA GLY A 83 6.67 2.68 4.41
C GLY A 83 7.42 1.48 4.98
N ALA A 84 8.66 1.30 4.54
CA ALA A 84 9.51 0.19 4.96
C ALA A 84 9.93 0.25 6.45
N ALA A 85 9.84 1.43 7.08
CA ALA A 85 10.31 1.72 8.45
C ALA A 85 11.77 1.32 8.72
N ILE A 86 12.60 1.36 7.67
CA ILE A 86 14.05 1.12 7.71
C ILE A 86 14.68 1.72 6.45
N ASP A 87 15.89 2.27 6.58
CA ASP A 87 16.68 2.71 5.42
C ASP A 87 17.21 1.49 4.68
N ARG A 88 16.51 1.13 3.59
CA ARG A 88 16.82 -0.04 2.78
C ARG A 88 16.44 0.21 1.33
N GLU A 89 17.45 0.33 0.46
CA GLU A 89 17.27 0.66 -0.96
C GLU A 89 16.46 -0.40 -1.73
N ASP A 90 16.64 -1.68 -1.38
CA ASP A 90 15.97 -2.82 -2.01
C ASP A 90 14.58 -3.12 -1.41
N ALA A 91 14.03 -2.27 -0.53
CA ALA A 91 12.76 -2.59 0.16
C ALA A 91 11.55 -2.80 -0.79
N TYR A 92 11.59 -2.24 -2.00
CA TYR A 92 10.50 -2.29 -2.97
C TYR A 92 10.88 -3.01 -4.27
N ASP A 93 12.00 -3.75 -4.30
CA ASP A 93 12.50 -4.48 -5.47
C ASP A 93 11.60 -5.63 -5.97
N TRP A 94 10.53 -5.93 -5.24
CA TRP A 94 9.49 -6.90 -5.58
C TRP A 94 8.32 -6.27 -6.35
N LEU A 95 8.28 -4.94 -6.48
CA LEU A 95 7.31 -4.25 -7.33
C LEU A 95 7.73 -4.30 -8.80
N PRO A 96 6.78 -4.27 -9.76
CA PRO A 96 7.08 -4.31 -11.19
C PRO A 96 7.57 -2.95 -11.76
N PHE A 97 8.00 -2.04 -10.88
CA PHE A 97 8.56 -0.74 -11.25
C PHE A 97 9.53 -0.26 -10.17
N ARG A 98 10.38 0.72 -10.52
CA ARG A 98 11.39 1.25 -9.60
C ARG A 98 10.76 2.19 -8.58
N LEU A 99 10.96 1.88 -7.29
CA LEU A 99 10.60 2.73 -6.16
C LEU A 99 11.70 2.64 -5.10
N THR A 100 12.24 3.78 -4.68
CA THR A 100 13.25 3.84 -3.61
C THR A 100 12.77 4.74 -2.48
N TYR A 101 13.12 4.35 -1.26
CA TYR A 101 12.60 4.92 -0.03
C TYR A 101 13.74 5.32 0.90
N ARG A 102 13.53 6.42 1.63
CA ARG A 102 14.36 6.82 2.75
C ARG A 102 13.52 6.94 4.00
N PHE A 103 13.97 6.32 5.07
CA PHE A 103 13.32 6.38 6.37
C PHE A 103 13.55 7.75 7.00
N ARG A 104 12.45 8.35 7.47
CA ARG A 104 12.45 9.58 8.26
C ARG A 104 11.12 9.67 9.00
N SER A 105 11.18 9.45 10.30
CA SER A 105 10.00 9.53 11.15
C SER A 105 9.73 10.97 11.60
N GLY A 106 8.45 11.36 11.57
CA GLY A 106 7.92 12.52 12.27
C GLY A 106 6.70 13.14 11.57
N PRO A 107 6.03 14.08 12.24
CA PRO A 107 4.89 14.79 11.67
C PRO A 107 5.34 15.71 10.54
N ARG A 108 4.58 15.70 9.44
CA ARG A 108 4.83 16.52 8.26
C ARG A 108 3.53 17.15 7.77
N ARG A 109 3.64 18.38 7.26
CA ARG A 109 2.61 18.99 6.42
C ARG A 109 2.67 18.33 5.04
N VAL A 110 1.58 17.69 4.66
CA VAL A 110 1.43 17.01 3.37
C VAL A 110 0.57 17.86 2.45
N GLU A 111 1.04 18.04 1.23
CA GLU A 111 0.44 18.87 0.20
C GLU A 111 -0.04 17.97 -0.94
N PRO A 112 -1.37 17.88 -1.16
CA PRO A 112 -1.93 17.08 -2.23
C PRO A 112 -1.56 17.62 -3.61
N VAL A 113 -1.07 16.74 -4.47
CA VAL A 113 -0.85 16.98 -5.90
C VAL A 113 -2.01 16.41 -6.72
N GLU A 114 -2.54 15.25 -6.29
CA GLU A 114 -3.77 14.64 -6.79
C GLU A 114 -4.80 14.65 -5.64
N PRO A 115 -5.69 15.67 -5.58
CA PRO A 115 -6.53 15.90 -4.40
C PRO A 115 -7.61 14.84 -4.19
N VAL A 116 -8.11 14.21 -5.26
CA VAL A 116 -9.23 13.24 -5.17
C VAL A 116 -8.75 11.94 -4.54
N LEU A 117 -7.63 11.41 -5.01
CA LEU A 117 -7.02 10.20 -4.48
C LEU A 117 -6.37 10.45 -3.12
N PHE A 118 -5.83 11.66 -2.89
CA PHE A 118 -5.40 12.05 -1.55
C PHE A 118 -6.56 12.08 -0.56
N ASP A 119 -7.71 12.66 -0.92
CA ASP A 119 -8.91 12.68 -0.05
C ASP A 119 -9.43 11.26 0.21
N ALA A 120 -9.42 10.40 -0.81
CA ALA A 120 -9.76 8.99 -0.66
C ALA A 120 -8.83 8.28 0.35
N LEU A 121 -7.54 8.60 0.34
CA LEU A 121 -6.55 7.99 1.23
C LEU A 121 -6.51 8.61 2.63
N PHE A 122 -6.63 9.93 2.77
CA PHE A 122 -6.34 10.63 4.03
C PHE A 122 -7.30 11.79 4.35
N GLY A 123 -8.46 11.88 3.68
CA GLY A 123 -9.42 12.98 3.87
C GLY A 123 -10.08 13.07 5.26
N ASP A 124 -9.89 12.05 6.11
CA ASP A 124 -10.33 12.06 7.52
C ASP A 124 -9.29 12.68 8.48
N TYR A 125 -8.11 13.08 7.98
CA TYR A 125 -6.98 13.52 8.77
C TYR A 125 -6.60 14.97 8.52
N ASP A 126 -5.92 15.60 9.50
CA ASP A 126 -5.33 16.93 9.33
C ASP A 126 -4.03 16.83 8.52
N ALA A 127 -4.09 17.23 7.25
CA ALA A 127 -2.95 17.24 6.34
C ALA A 127 -1.78 18.12 6.83
N ALA A 128 -1.99 19.03 7.79
CA ALA A 128 -0.91 19.83 8.37
C ALA A 128 -0.01 19.06 9.34
N ALA A 129 -0.44 17.89 9.83
CA ALA A 129 0.22 17.16 10.90
C ALA A 129 0.16 15.62 10.73
N LEU A 130 0.30 15.13 9.50
CA LEU A 130 0.35 13.69 9.22
C LEU A 130 1.69 13.10 9.65
N GLU A 131 1.66 12.01 10.41
CA GLU A 131 2.87 11.24 10.71
C GLU A 131 3.37 10.56 9.43
N CYS A 132 4.62 10.83 9.07
CA CYS A 132 5.29 10.17 7.95
C CYS A 132 6.47 9.36 8.48
N ASP A 133 6.70 8.18 7.93
CA ASP A 133 7.85 7.34 8.22
C ASP A 133 8.98 7.47 7.19
N GLY A 134 8.83 8.32 6.17
CA GLY A 134 9.88 8.53 5.18
C GLY A 134 9.51 9.46 4.03
N GLY A 135 10.18 9.25 2.91
CA GLY A 135 9.90 9.84 1.61
C GLY A 135 10.44 8.96 0.48
N PHE A 136 9.85 9.09 -0.71
CA PHE A 136 10.31 8.39 -1.90
C PHE A 136 11.34 9.24 -2.66
N ILE A 137 12.52 8.67 -2.94
CA ILE A 137 13.61 9.39 -3.61
C ILE A 137 13.50 9.25 -5.13
N GLU A 138 13.28 8.02 -5.60
CA GLU A 138 13.07 7.70 -7.00
C GLU A 138 11.78 6.91 -7.11
N ALA A 139 10.87 7.38 -7.95
CA ALA A 139 9.60 6.73 -8.16
C ALA A 139 9.25 6.80 -9.65
N ASP A 140 9.20 5.65 -10.32
CA ASP A 140 8.53 5.52 -11.63
C ASP A 140 7.01 5.43 -11.40
N ALA A 141 6.46 6.48 -10.78
CA ALA A 141 5.08 6.56 -10.30
C ALA A 141 4.61 8.02 -10.31
N ALA A 142 3.30 8.22 -10.46
CA ALA A 142 2.68 9.54 -10.34
C ALA A 142 2.68 9.96 -8.87
N VAL A 143 3.01 11.23 -8.60
CA VAL A 143 2.99 11.79 -7.25
C VAL A 143 1.56 12.18 -6.88
N ILE A 144 1.06 11.67 -5.75
CA ILE A 144 -0.26 11.99 -5.20
C ILE A 144 -0.16 13.08 -4.16
N ALA A 145 0.89 13.05 -3.33
CA ALA A 145 1.16 14.09 -2.36
C ALA A 145 2.64 14.21 -2.02
N THR A 146 3.04 15.41 -1.61
CA THR A 146 4.42 15.73 -1.21
C THR A 146 4.46 16.30 0.19
N ALA A 147 5.62 16.25 0.84
CA ALA A 147 5.89 16.96 2.07
C ALA A 147 7.21 17.72 1.94
N ALA A 148 7.17 19.05 1.92
CA ALA A 148 8.32 19.90 1.60
C ALA A 148 8.98 19.55 0.26
N GLY A 149 8.17 19.27 -0.77
CA GLY A 149 8.62 18.92 -2.13
C GLY A 149 9.09 17.47 -2.32
N GLU A 150 9.19 16.69 -1.24
CA GLU A 150 9.53 15.26 -1.30
C GLU A 150 8.26 14.42 -1.47
N PRO A 151 8.17 13.48 -2.44
CA PRO A 151 7.03 12.59 -2.57
C PRO A 151 6.85 11.71 -1.33
N VAL A 152 5.63 11.67 -0.79
CA VAL A 152 5.24 10.85 0.37
C VAL A 152 4.08 9.92 0.06
N VAL A 153 3.33 10.19 -1.00
CA VAL A 153 2.30 9.30 -1.54
C VAL A 153 2.45 9.27 -3.05
N VAL A 154 2.54 8.08 -3.63
CA VAL A 154 2.67 7.88 -5.08
C VAL A 154 1.72 6.78 -5.56
N SER A 155 1.35 6.84 -6.82
CA SER A 155 0.53 5.82 -7.47
C SER A 155 1.12 5.36 -8.80
N ARG A 156 0.91 4.09 -9.15
CA ARG A 156 1.32 3.54 -10.44
C ARG A 156 0.29 2.53 -10.93
N GLY A 157 -0.21 2.75 -12.15
CA GLY A 157 -0.99 1.74 -12.87
C GLY A 157 -0.09 0.61 -13.36
N VAL A 158 -0.57 -0.64 -13.23
CA VAL A 158 0.11 -1.86 -13.70
C VAL A 158 -0.96 -2.78 -14.29
N GLY A 159 -0.96 -2.93 -15.63
CA GLY A 159 -2.10 -3.52 -16.34
C GLY A 159 -3.38 -2.75 -16.00
N ASP A 160 -4.42 -3.47 -15.59
CA ASP A 160 -5.70 -2.87 -15.17
C ASP A 160 -5.73 -2.47 -13.68
N GLY A 161 -4.66 -2.76 -12.92
CA GLY A 161 -4.58 -2.55 -11.48
C GLY A 161 -3.81 -1.29 -11.07
N LEU A 162 -3.77 -1.09 -9.76
CA LEU A 162 -3.23 0.13 -9.15
C LEU A 162 -2.34 -0.19 -7.96
N VAL A 163 -1.13 0.38 -7.93
CA VAL A 163 -0.29 0.44 -6.74
C VAL A 163 -0.40 1.81 -6.11
N LEU A 164 -0.71 1.85 -4.82
CA LEU A 164 -0.68 3.03 -3.95
C LEU A 164 0.43 2.81 -2.92
N ALA A 165 1.50 3.59 -3.02
CA ALA A 165 2.58 3.54 -2.04
C ALA A 165 2.57 4.81 -1.20
N THR A 166 2.63 4.66 0.12
CA THR A 166 2.57 5.77 1.07
C THR A 166 3.61 5.63 2.16
N THR A 167 4.22 6.74 2.55
CA THR A 167 5.03 6.86 3.76
C THR A 167 4.24 7.46 4.91
N VAL A 168 2.98 7.87 4.69
CA VAL A 168 2.08 8.33 5.75
C VAL A 168 1.73 7.13 6.63
N HIS A 169 1.99 7.27 7.93
CA HIS A 169 1.82 6.23 8.94
C HIS A 169 0.47 6.33 9.66
N GLU A 170 -0.58 6.55 8.87
CA GLU A 170 -1.98 6.56 9.31
C GLU A 170 -2.74 5.43 8.59
N TYR A 171 -3.84 4.95 9.18
CA TYR A 171 -4.77 4.12 8.40
C TYR A 171 -5.32 4.93 7.20
N PRO A 172 -5.66 4.28 6.08
CA PRO A 172 -6.35 5.01 5.02
C PRO A 172 -7.72 5.48 5.53
N SER A 173 -8.26 6.57 4.98
CA SER A 173 -9.63 6.99 5.21
C SER A 173 -10.59 5.89 4.77
N ARG A 174 -11.77 5.86 5.40
CA ARG A 174 -12.87 4.99 4.94
C ARG A 174 -13.26 5.25 3.48
N ARG A 175 -13.02 6.47 2.98
CA ARG A 175 -13.29 6.86 1.59
C ARG A 175 -12.48 6.05 0.57
N LEU A 176 -11.35 5.45 0.97
CA LEU A 176 -10.58 4.58 0.08
C LEU A 176 -11.44 3.42 -0.42
N PHE A 177 -12.22 2.81 0.47
CA PHE A 177 -13.05 1.67 0.10
C PHE A 177 -14.19 2.08 -0.84
N GLU A 178 -14.81 3.24 -0.59
CA GLU A 178 -15.82 3.84 -1.47
C GLU A 178 -15.24 4.15 -2.86
N PHE A 179 -14.03 4.72 -2.90
CA PHE A 179 -13.29 4.99 -4.13
C PHE A 179 -13.02 3.71 -4.92
N LEU A 180 -12.50 2.67 -4.27
CA LEU A 180 -12.18 1.40 -4.94
C LEU A 180 -13.42 0.67 -5.46
N GLU A 181 -14.53 0.71 -4.73
CA GLU A 181 -15.79 0.13 -5.19
C GLU A 181 -16.37 0.88 -6.39
N ALA A 182 -16.27 2.22 -6.41
CA ALA A 182 -16.69 3.02 -7.57
C ALA A 182 -15.82 2.75 -8.81
N SER A 183 -14.49 2.70 -8.66
CA SER A 183 -13.58 2.41 -9.76
C SER A 183 -13.76 1.00 -10.33
N ALA A 184 -14.15 0.03 -9.51
CA ALA A 184 -14.46 -1.33 -9.97
C ALA A 184 -15.75 -1.42 -10.81
N LEU A 185 -16.68 -0.47 -10.66
CA LEU A 185 -17.91 -0.40 -11.46
C LEU A 185 -17.70 0.26 -12.83
N GLU A 186 -16.63 1.05 -12.97
CA GLU A 186 -16.29 1.77 -14.21
C GLU A 186 -15.36 0.97 -15.14
N ALA A 187 -14.79 -0.14 -14.68
CA ALA A 187 -13.98 -1.02 -15.51
C ALA A 187 -14.87 -1.83 -16.48
N PRO A 188 -14.71 -1.69 -17.82
CA PRO A 188 -15.46 -2.50 -18.77
C PRO A 188 -15.02 -3.97 -18.66
N PHE A 189 -15.97 -4.87 -18.39
CA PHE A 189 -15.79 -6.32 -18.44
C PHE A 189 -15.55 -6.83 -19.86
#